data_AF-A0A9D6PLG0-F1
#
_entry.id   AF-A0A9D6PLG0-F1
#
_cell.length_a   1.000
_cell.length_b   1.000
_cell.length_c   1.000
_cell.angle_alpha   90.00
_cell.angle_beta   90.00
_cell.angle_gamma   90.00
#
_symmetry.space_group_name_H-M   'P 1'
#
loop_
_entity.id
_entity.type
_entity.pdbx_description
1 polymer ?
#
loop_
_entity_poly.entity_id
_entity_poly.type
_entity_poly.pdbx_seq_one_letter_code
_entity_poly.pdbx_strand_id
1 'polypeptide(L)'
;MLRESPRLTSAEYQALREFFSNEFGLFFDPSKMTFLENRIIPLMRSMNCDLITEFISIIQKDPEWRGQLLDTLTTNETWFFRHPSHFEILQEDILPNLVEKREKSGKRQLIIWSAGCSIGAEAYSIA
;
A
#
# COMPACT_ATOMS: atom_id res chain seq x y z
N MET A 1 7.53 -24.89 -23.90
CA MET A 1 6.64 -23.99 -24.65
C MET A 1 6.30 -22.84 -23.71
N LEU A 2 7.04 -21.73 -23.78
CA LEU A 2 6.82 -20.56 -22.93
C LEU A 2 5.52 -19.91 -23.41
N ARG A 3 4.42 -20.06 -22.67
CA ARG A 3 3.20 -19.29 -22.91
C ARG A 3 3.58 -17.83 -22.69
N GLU A 4 3.57 -17.03 -23.75
CA GLU A 4 3.63 -15.58 -23.62
C GLU A 4 2.51 -15.16 -22.65
N SER A 5 2.87 -14.46 -21.58
CA SER A 5 1.87 -13.92 -20.66
C SER A 5 0.99 -12.95 -21.45
N PRO A 6 -0.35 -13.03 -21.32
CA PRO A 6 -1.25 -12.12 -22.03
C PRO A 6 -0.91 -10.70 -21.59
N ARG A 7 -0.47 -9.85 -22.54
CA ARG A 7 -0.26 -8.42 -22.27
C ARG A 7 -1.63 -7.76 -22.20
N LEU A 8 -1.83 -6.89 -21.23
CA LEU A 8 -3.06 -6.12 -21.13
C LEU A 8 -3.13 -5.17 -22.32
N THR A 9 -4.30 -5.05 -22.93
CA THR A 9 -4.54 -3.99 -23.90
C THR A 9 -4.53 -2.62 -23.22
N SER A 10 -4.30 -1.56 -23.99
CA SER A 10 -4.37 -0.18 -23.47
C SER A 10 -5.74 0.13 -22.86
N ALA A 11 -6.82 -0.41 -23.42
CA ALA A 11 -8.18 -0.24 -22.92
C ALA A 11 -8.40 -0.96 -21.57
N GLU A 12 -7.95 -2.21 -21.46
CA GLU A 12 -8.01 -2.97 -20.20
C GLU A 12 -7.17 -2.31 -19.10
N TYR A 13 -5.98 -1.82 -19.47
CA TYR A 13 -5.12 -1.09 -18.55
C TYR A 13 -5.78 0.19 -18.05
N GLN A 14 -6.43 0.94 -18.94
CA GLN A 14 -7.17 2.13 -18.55
C GLN A 14 -8.34 1.80 -17.62
N ALA A 15 -9.12 0.77 -17.94
CA ALA A 15 -10.22 0.32 -17.09
C ALA A 15 -9.75 -0.09 -15.68
N LEU A 16 -8.62 -0.80 -15.57
CA LEU A 16 -8.02 -1.14 -14.28
C LEU A 16 -7.58 0.09 -13.49
N ARG A 17 -6.95 1.07 -14.15
CA ARG A 17 -6.54 2.32 -13.49
C ARG A 17 -7.72 3.11 -12.95
N GLU A 18 -8.78 3.22 -13.74
CA GLU A 18 -10.01 3.89 -13.32
C GLU A 18 -10.64 3.14 -12.14
N PHE A 19 -10.71 1.82 -12.22
CA PHE A 19 -11.18 0.97 -11.12
C PHE A 19 -10.36 1.17 -9.85
N PHE A 20 -9.03 1.09 -9.91
CA PHE A 20 -8.17 1.24 -8.72
C PHE A 20 -8.22 2.65 -8.13
N SER A 21 -8.32 3.67 -8.99
CA SER A 21 -8.48 5.05 -8.55
C SER A 21 -9.80 5.25 -7.81
N ASN A 22 -10.90 4.72 -8.36
CA ASN A 22 -12.24 4.92 -7.81
C ASN A 22 -12.48 4.11 -6.53
N GLU A 23 -11.98 2.87 -6.47
CA GLU A 23 -12.25 1.94 -5.37
C GLU A 23 -11.24 2.01 -4.23
N PHE A 24 -9.99 2.34 -4.53
CA PHE A 24 -8.87 2.28 -3.57
C PHE A 24 -8.09 3.59 -3.47
N GLY A 25 -8.36 4.59 -4.31
CA GLY A 25 -7.57 5.82 -4.38
C GLY A 25 -6.15 5.61 -4.90
N LEU A 26 -5.86 4.45 -5.52
CA LEU A 26 -4.52 4.12 -6.01
C LEU A 26 -4.34 4.60 -7.44
N PHE A 27 -3.47 5.60 -7.61
CA PHE A 27 -3.10 6.12 -8.93
C PHE A 27 -1.83 5.46 -9.46
N PHE A 28 -1.93 4.87 -10.65
CA PHE A 28 -0.79 4.32 -11.37
C PHE A 28 -0.50 5.18 -12.59
N ASP A 29 0.78 5.45 -12.87
CA ASP A 29 1.19 6.21 -14.06
C ASP A 29 1.17 5.29 -15.31
N PRO A 30 0.87 5.79 -16.53
CA PRO A 30 0.98 4.99 -17.76
C PRO A 30 2.34 4.30 -17.94
N SER A 31 3.44 4.93 -17.50
CA SER A 31 4.79 4.34 -17.53
C SER A 31 4.95 3.11 -16.63
N LYS A 32 4.05 2.89 -15.66
CA LYS A 32 4.06 1.74 -14.73
C LYS A 32 3.22 0.55 -15.22
N MET A 33 2.88 0.49 -16.51
CA MET A 33 2.05 -0.58 -17.07
C MET A 33 2.63 -1.97 -16.78
N THR A 34 3.92 -2.18 -17.01
CA THR A 34 4.59 -3.46 -16.75
C THR A 34 4.58 -3.85 -15.27
N PHE A 35 4.63 -2.86 -14.36
CA PHE A 35 4.54 -3.13 -12.91
C PHE A 35 3.17 -3.69 -12.53
N LEU A 36 2.10 -3.10 -13.06
CA LEU A 36 0.74 -3.57 -12.83
C LEU A 36 0.50 -4.94 -13.46
N GLU A 37 0.94 -5.16 -14.71
CA GLU A 37 0.82 -6.45 -15.39
C GLU A 37 1.47 -7.59 -14.58
N ASN A 38 2.69 -7.38 -14.09
CA ASN A 38 3.43 -8.38 -13.32
C ASN A 38 2.76 -8.75 -11.98
N ARG A 39 1.84 -7.91 -11.48
CA ARG A 39 1.13 -8.12 -10.22
C ARG A 39 -0.29 -8.66 -10.45
N ILE A 40 -0.99 -8.14 -11.44
CA ILE A 40 -2.39 -8.50 -11.74
C ILE A 40 -2.48 -9.84 -12.48
N ILE A 41 -1.62 -10.11 -13.46
CA ILE A 41 -1.69 -11.37 -14.24
C ILE A 41 -1.54 -12.61 -13.34
N PRO A 42 -0.58 -12.68 -12.39
CA PRO A 42 -0.51 -13.81 -11.47
C PRO A 42 -1.77 -13.95 -10.59
N LEU A 43 -2.33 -12.84 -10.12
CA LEU A 43 -3.53 -12.84 -9.28
C LEU A 43 -4.78 -13.31 -10.06
N MET A 44 -4.94 -12.85 -11.31
CA MET A 44 -5.99 -13.34 -12.20
C MET A 44 -5.88 -14.85 -12.43
N ARG A 45 -4.65 -15.36 -12.62
CA ARG A 45 -4.42 -16.80 -12.77
C ARG A 45 -4.78 -17.59 -11.51
N SER A 46 -4.49 -17.08 -10.31
CA SER A 46 -4.91 -17.75 -9.07
C SER A 46 -6.43 -17.76 -8.88
N MET A 47 -7.13 -16.79 -9.48
CA MET A 47 -8.59 -16.71 -9.49
C MET A 47 -9.23 -17.54 -10.62
N ASN A 48 -8.42 -18.16 -11.51
CA ASN A 48 -8.86 -18.82 -12.75
C ASN A 48 -9.67 -17.89 -13.67
N CYS A 49 -9.28 -16.61 -13.76
CA CYS A 49 -9.92 -15.63 -14.63
C CYS A 49 -9.00 -15.20 -15.76
N ASP A 50 -9.52 -15.19 -16.98
CA ASP A 50 -8.80 -14.72 -18.17
C ASP A 50 -9.27 -13.34 -18.65
N LEU A 51 -10.44 -12.87 -18.16
CA LEU A 51 -11.04 -11.60 -18.55
C LEU A 51 -10.96 -10.57 -17.42
N ILE A 52 -10.54 -9.35 -17.76
CA ILE A 52 -10.45 -8.24 -16.80
C ILE A 52 -11.81 -7.85 -16.20
N THR A 53 -12.88 -7.94 -17.00
CA THR A 53 -14.24 -7.67 -16.53
C THR A 53 -14.69 -8.66 -15.47
N GLU A 54 -14.35 -9.94 -15.64
CA GLU A 54 -14.63 -10.99 -14.66
C GLU A 54 -13.79 -10.77 -13.38
N PHE A 55 -12.50 -10.49 -13.54
CA PHE A 55 -11.61 -10.15 -12.44
C PHE A 55 -12.16 -8.98 -11.61
N ILE A 56 -12.51 -7.86 -12.23
CA ILE A 56 -13.11 -6.69 -11.55
C ILE A 56 -14.41 -7.09 -10.83
N SER A 57 -15.27 -7.88 -11.48
CA SER A 57 -16.54 -8.31 -10.88
C SER A 57 -16.33 -9.15 -9.62
N ILE A 58 -15.35 -10.04 -9.61
CA ILE A 58 -15.03 -10.87 -8.44
C ILE A 58 -14.46 -10.00 -7.32
N ILE A 59 -13.50 -9.13 -7.61
CA ILE A 59 -12.90 -8.21 -6.62
C ILE A 59 -13.97 -7.32 -5.95
N GLN A 60 -14.99 -6.91 -6.69
CA GLN A 60 -16.08 -6.11 -6.12
C GLN A 60 -17.02 -6.89 -5.21
N LYS A 61 -17.14 -8.21 -5.40
CA LYS A 61 -18.09 -9.07 -4.66
C LYS A 61 -17.43 -9.80 -3.50
N ASP A 62 -16.15 -10.12 -3.62
CA ASP A 62 -15.43 -10.95 -2.65
C ASP A 62 -14.43 -10.11 -1.84
N PRO A 63 -14.68 -9.91 -0.53
CA PRO A 63 -13.80 -9.13 0.32
C PRO A 63 -12.43 -9.79 0.52
N GLU A 64 -12.32 -11.11 0.41
CA GLU A 64 -11.04 -11.82 0.56
C GLU A 64 -10.13 -11.52 -0.64
N TRP A 65 -10.64 -11.69 -1.85
CA TRP A 65 -9.89 -11.34 -3.07
C TRP A 65 -9.60 -9.85 -3.16
N ARG A 66 -10.49 -8.99 -2.66
CA ARG A 66 -10.23 -7.55 -2.53
C ARG A 66 -9.04 -7.26 -1.62
N GLY A 67 -8.92 -7.96 -0.49
CA GLY A 67 -7.78 -7.87 0.42
C GLY A 67 -6.48 -8.32 -0.24
N GLN A 68 -6.49 -9.49 -0.90
CA GLN A 68 -5.32 -10.01 -1.60
C GLN A 68 -4.85 -9.09 -2.73
N LEU A 69 -5.78 -8.46 -3.46
CA LEU A 69 -5.45 -7.45 -4.46
C LEU A 69 -4.74 -6.25 -3.83
N LEU A 70 -5.27 -5.74 -2.72
CA LEU A 70 -4.66 -4.61 -2.01
C LEU A 70 -3.24 -4.96 -1.56
N ASP A 71 -3.03 -6.12 -0.95
CA ASP A 71 -1.70 -6.59 -0.55
C ASP A 71 -0.75 -6.80 -1.73
N THR A 72 -1.30 -7.21 -2.88
CA THR A 72 -0.53 -7.36 -4.11
C THR A 72 -0.15 -6.00 -4.70
N LEU A 73 -1.00 -4.98 -4.58
CA LEU A 73 -0.76 -3.64 -5.15
C LEU A 73 0.07 -2.73 -4.26
N THR A 74 -0.02 -2.89 -2.93
CA THR A 74 0.74 -2.09 -1.97
C THR A 74 2.15 -2.68 -1.78
N THR A 75 3.13 -1.82 -1.51
CA THR A 75 4.48 -2.27 -1.15
C THR A 75 4.51 -2.50 0.35
N ASN A 76 4.26 -3.75 0.77
CA ASN A 76 4.27 -4.18 2.17
C ASN A 76 5.70 -4.36 2.73
N GLU A 77 6.63 -3.49 2.36
CA GLU A 77 7.96 -3.46 2.96
C GLU A 77 7.92 -2.62 4.23
N THR A 78 7.88 -3.27 5.39
CA THR A 78 8.04 -2.62 6.69
C THR A 78 8.83 -3.54 7.62
N TRP A 79 9.70 -2.96 8.43
CA TRP A 79 10.46 -3.65 9.47
C TRP A 79 10.81 -2.66 10.57
N PHE A 80 11.18 -3.20 11.73
CA PHE A 80 11.57 -2.39 12.88
C PHE A 80 12.75 -1.48 12.54
N PHE A 81 12.64 -0.21 12.94
CA PHE A 81 13.69 0.79 12.72
C PHE A 81 14.15 0.90 11.25
N ARG A 82 13.20 0.86 10.28
CA ARG A 82 13.50 0.87 8.83
C ARG A 82 14.51 1.93 8.39
N HIS A 83 14.43 3.12 9.00
CA HIS A 83 15.38 4.22 8.82
C HIS A 83 15.88 4.68 10.20
N PRO A 84 16.95 4.06 10.74
CA PRO A 84 17.40 4.34 12.11
C PRO A 84 17.65 5.82 12.40
N SER A 85 18.20 6.56 11.43
CA SER A 85 18.44 8.01 11.54
C SER A 85 17.18 8.82 11.81
N HIS A 86 16.00 8.39 11.32
CA HIS A 86 14.74 9.07 11.65
C HIS A 86 14.37 8.89 13.13
N PHE A 87 14.69 7.74 13.72
CA PHE A 87 14.45 7.48 15.14
C PHE A 87 15.45 8.22 16.03
N GLU A 88 16.71 8.35 15.58
CA GLU A 88 17.72 9.19 16.23
C GLU A 88 17.25 10.64 16.31
N ILE A 89 16.83 11.23 15.19
CA ILE A 89 16.27 12.60 15.15
C ILE A 89 15.01 12.71 16.02
N LEU A 90 14.14 11.70 15.97
CA LEU A 90 12.93 11.67 16.80
C LEU A 90 13.30 11.74 18.29
N GLN A 91 14.28 10.96 18.73
CA GLN A 91 14.72 10.85 20.10
C GLN A 91 15.52 12.07 20.58
N GLU A 92 16.46 12.55 19.77
CA GLU A 92 17.44 13.57 20.18
C GLU A 92 16.91 14.99 19.99
N ASP A 93 16.15 15.23 18.92
CA ASP A 93 15.71 16.58 18.56
C ASP A 93 14.21 16.80 18.79
N ILE A 94 13.35 15.89 18.30
CA ILE A 94 11.91 16.16 18.22
C ILE A 94 11.22 15.94 19.57
N LEU A 95 11.41 14.78 20.20
CA LEU A 95 10.72 14.41 21.45
C LEU A 95 11.05 15.36 22.61
N PRO A 96 12.31 15.74 22.89
CA PRO A 96 12.62 16.66 23.98
C PRO A 96 11.89 18.00 23.84
N ASN A 97 11.89 18.56 22.63
CA ASN A 97 11.20 19.80 22.30
C ASN A 97 9.66 19.69 22.44
N LEU A 98 9.08 18.56 22.06
CA LEU A 98 7.63 18.32 22.22
C LEU A 98 7.24 18.15 23.69
N VAL A 99 8.04 17.42 24.47
CA VAL A 99 7.81 17.22 25.91
C VAL A 99 7.86 18.57 26.64
N GLU A 100 8.88 19.39 26.42
CA GLU A 100 8.99 20.69 27.07
C GLU A 100 7.77 21.60 26.80
N LYS A 101 7.31 21.66 25.55
CA LYS A 101 6.10 22.42 25.17
C LYS A 101 4.83 21.87 25.85
N ARG A 102 4.72 20.56 25.98
CA ARG A 102 3.57 19.89 26.60
C ARG A 102 3.55 20.09 28.12
N GLU A 103 4.70 20.05 28.77
CA GLU A 103 4.84 20.37 30.19
C GLU A 103 4.47 21.84 30.48
N LYS A 104 4.99 22.79 29.69
CA LYS A 104 4.66 24.22 29.84
C LYS A 104 3.16 24.52 29.65
N SER A 105 2.47 23.75 28.83
CA SER A 105 1.02 23.88 28.60
C SER A 105 0.16 23.07 29.57
N GLY A 106 0.77 22.35 30.52
CA GLY A 106 0.06 21.50 31.49
C GLY A 106 -0.55 20.22 30.90
N LYS A 107 -0.28 19.91 29.63
CA LYS A 107 -0.86 18.77 28.89
C LYS A 107 0.17 17.65 28.73
N ARG A 108 0.30 16.79 29.73
CA ARG A 108 1.24 15.65 29.76
C ARG A 108 0.82 14.46 28.88
N GLN A 109 0.50 14.71 27.61
CA GLN A 109 0.16 13.68 26.65
C GLN A 109 0.76 14.01 25.28
N LEU A 110 1.39 13.02 24.67
CA LEU A 110 1.81 13.03 23.26
C LEU A 110 0.88 12.10 22.47
N ILE A 111 0.52 12.54 21.27
CA ILE A 111 -0.25 11.76 20.30
C ILE A 111 0.60 11.75 19.04
N ILE A 112 1.02 10.55 18.63
CA ILE A 112 1.84 10.33 17.44
C ILE A 112 1.03 9.46 16.48
N TRP A 113 1.03 9.81 15.20
CA TRP A 113 0.31 9.07 14.16
C TRP A 113 1.30 8.50 13.15
N SER A 114 1.40 7.17 13.08
CA SER A 114 2.07 6.46 11.97
C SER A 114 1.03 6.20 10.88
N ALA A 115 1.05 7.03 9.83
CA ALA A 115 0.13 6.91 8.71
C ALA A 115 0.67 5.91 7.69
N GLY A 116 -0.10 4.88 7.37
CA GLY A 116 0.35 3.79 6.49
C GLY A 116 1.27 2.78 7.19
N CYS A 117 0.94 2.41 8.43
CA CYS A 117 1.82 1.59 9.28
C CYS A 117 2.04 0.13 8.82
N SER A 118 1.40 -0.32 7.72
CA SER A 118 1.45 -1.70 7.23
C SER A 118 1.17 -2.69 8.38
N ILE A 119 2.07 -3.65 8.68
CA ILE A 119 1.90 -4.57 9.82
C ILE A 119 2.22 -3.97 11.20
N GLY A 120 2.48 -2.66 11.28
CA GLY A 120 2.67 -1.91 12.52
C GLY A 120 4.11 -1.77 13.01
N ALA A 121 5.10 -2.32 12.30
CA ALA A 121 6.50 -2.32 12.75
C ALA A 121 7.04 -0.91 13.05
N GLU A 122 6.64 0.11 12.27
CA GLU A 122 6.99 1.50 12.52
C GLU A 122 6.34 2.04 13.80
N ALA A 123 5.03 1.82 13.97
CA ALA A 123 4.30 2.25 15.16
C ALA A 123 4.89 1.65 16.44
N TYR A 124 5.31 0.38 16.40
CA TYR A 124 6.01 -0.27 17.50
C TYR A 124 7.45 0.19 17.68
N SER A 125 8.13 0.65 16.62
CA SER A 125 9.47 1.23 16.75
C SER A 125 9.43 2.62 17.43
N ILE A 126 8.29 3.31 17.35
CA ILE A 126 8.05 4.60 18.01
C ILE A 126 7.64 4.45 19.49
N ALA A 127 6.95 3.36 19.84
CA ALA A 127 6.34 3.13 21.15
C ALA A 127 7.36 2.80 22.26
#